data_AF-A0A2V5TB71-F1
#
_entry.id   AF-A0A2V5TB71-F1
#
_cell.length_a   1.000
_cell.length_b   1.000
_cell.length_c   1.000
_cell.angle_alpha   90.00
_cell.angle_beta   90.00
_cell.angle_gamma   90.00
#
_symmetry.space_group_name_H-M   'P 1'
#
loop_
_entity.id
_entity.type
_entity.pdbx_description
1 polymer ?
#
loop_
_entity_poly.entity_id
_entity_poly.type
_entity_poly.pdbx_seq_one_letter_code
_entity_poly.pdbx_strand_id
1 'polypeptide(L)'
;MKVEQSLNIPDYANKAAVFLNGWKLKYSGGDHHVMAMATVLGKIKVEPKNLTWQAVGALTDDGQDKAIDWCYYYTVIAWNDVNLHAFVDQGDADYFCKSGGTPSGSDNFFYTSNTGTDTALSSFPSFLYNANFASGPTTAVLPRGFGFNWSPDDHHLLQVAYNLEHSETFIQDQSYKKAHGELHPLPTPPTGRVGSGFVSWNTSAIFKDNDTRRDYDFGEFVSGMGGPDVGVIQPPSSILPYDGPGWFSACLGAPAGVQTKDVVIDNVPYAYAIPMLTGWELGYGCEGDHHVREVGIWIDNLHYDRAPNASSGTVRYTVSSVLHDDSGHWQSYQHKVSILELRPLVGGGVPVKQTIP
;
A
#
# COMPACT_ATOMS: atom_id res chain seq x y z
N MET A 1 -16.48 3.33 -8.47
CA MET A 1 -15.98 4.24 -9.53
C MET A 1 -14.73 3.67 -10.16
N LYS A 2 -14.50 3.94 -11.45
CA LYS A 2 -13.29 3.52 -12.19
C LYS A 2 -12.83 4.65 -13.10
N VAL A 3 -11.52 4.91 -13.13
CA VAL A 3 -10.90 5.89 -14.02
C VAL A 3 -9.68 5.31 -14.73
N GLU A 4 -9.44 5.78 -15.94
CA GLU A 4 -8.20 5.54 -16.69
C GLU A 4 -7.33 6.78 -16.62
N GLN A 5 -6.05 6.57 -16.35
CA GLN A 5 -5.11 7.64 -16.02
C GLN A 5 -3.84 7.47 -16.83
N SER A 6 -3.23 8.61 -17.17
CA SER A 6 -2.03 8.65 -17.98
C SER A 6 -1.12 9.78 -17.52
N LEU A 7 0.19 9.56 -17.65
CA LEU A 7 1.21 10.54 -17.36
C LEU A 7 2.32 10.44 -18.40
N ASN A 8 2.71 11.59 -18.95
CA ASN A 8 3.92 11.65 -19.77
C ASN A 8 5.15 11.44 -18.86
N ILE A 9 5.94 10.42 -19.15
CA ILE A 9 7.22 10.19 -18.46
C ILE A 9 8.36 10.83 -19.26
N PRO A 10 9.46 11.26 -18.61
CA PRO A 10 10.56 11.91 -19.30
C PRO A 10 11.14 11.06 -20.45
N ASP A 11 11.62 11.72 -21.50
CA ASP A 11 12.17 11.07 -22.71
C ASP A 11 13.32 10.10 -22.43
N TYR A 12 14.08 10.32 -21.35
CA TYR A 12 15.17 9.43 -20.96
C TYR A 12 14.68 8.12 -20.33
N ALA A 13 13.45 8.07 -19.82
CA ALA A 13 12.95 6.95 -19.04
C ALA A 13 12.41 5.84 -19.94
N ASN A 14 12.85 4.61 -19.71
CA ASN A 14 12.38 3.40 -20.38
C ASN A 14 11.70 2.41 -19.43
N LYS A 15 11.71 2.70 -18.13
CA LYS A 15 11.00 1.99 -17.09
C LYS A 15 10.22 2.99 -16.24
N ALA A 16 9.08 2.56 -15.71
CA ALA A 16 8.33 3.32 -14.73
C ALA A 16 7.53 2.39 -13.82
N ALA A 17 7.22 2.88 -12.62
CA ALA A 17 6.35 2.23 -11.66
C ALA A 17 5.37 3.26 -11.09
N VAL A 18 4.16 2.81 -10.79
CA VAL A 18 3.15 3.59 -10.05
C VAL A 18 2.62 2.77 -8.88
N PHE A 19 2.51 3.40 -7.72
CA PHE A 19 1.97 2.80 -6.52
C PHE A 19 1.11 3.80 -5.75
N LEU A 20 0.24 3.27 -4.89
CA LEU A 20 -0.72 4.04 -4.11
C LEU A 20 -0.01 4.66 -2.91
N ASN A 21 -0.20 5.96 -2.72
CA ASN A 21 0.31 6.71 -1.57
C ASN A 21 -0.81 7.44 -0.81
N GLY A 22 -2.06 7.07 -1.08
CA GLY A 22 -3.19 7.54 -0.32
C GLY A 22 -4.52 7.34 -1.03
N TRP A 23 -5.57 7.55 -0.26
CA TRP A 23 -6.94 7.38 -0.69
C TRP A 23 -7.86 8.18 0.23
N LYS A 24 -9.00 8.60 -0.31
CA LYS A 24 -10.03 9.32 0.41
C LYS A 24 -11.37 8.99 -0.22
N LEU A 25 -12.29 8.50 0.60
CA LEU A 25 -13.62 8.07 0.23
C LEU A 25 -14.63 8.86 1.06
N LYS A 26 -15.73 9.27 0.45
CA LYS A 26 -16.76 10.05 1.11
C LYS A 26 -18.14 9.75 0.52
N TYR A 27 -19.15 9.66 1.36
CA TYR A 27 -20.55 9.69 0.91
C TYR A 27 -21.02 11.13 0.66
N SER A 28 -21.76 11.35 -0.42
CA SER A 28 -22.17 12.70 -0.83
C SER A 28 -23.38 13.25 -0.06
N GLY A 29 -24.17 12.40 0.62
CA GLY A 29 -25.47 12.74 1.21
C GLY A 29 -25.58 12.76 2.74
N GLY A 30 -24.55 12.28 3.45
CA GLY A 30 -24.56 12.08 4.90
C GLY A 30 -23.56 11.01 5.31
N ASP A 31 -23.59 10.61 6.56
CA ASP A 31 -22.92 9.43 7.05
C ASP A 31 -23.77 8.16 6.80
N HIS A 32 -23.11 7.02 6.61
CA HIS A 32 -23.78 5.74 6.42
C HIS A 32 -22.99 4.61 7.08
N HIS A 33 -23.62 3.46 7.21
CA HIS A 33 -22.90 2.20 7.42
C HIS A 33 -21.94 1.95 6.25
N VAL A 34 -20.99 1.05 6.47
CA VAL A 34 -20.10 0.59 5.42
C VAL A 34 -20.38 -0.90 5.23
N MET A 35 -20.58 -1.33 3.99
CA MET A 35 -20.53 -2.72 3.57
C MET A 35 -19.13 -3.02 3.05
N ALA A 36 -18.64 -2.16 2.14
CA ALA A 36 -17.34 -2.34 1.50
C ALA A 36 -16.63 -1.03 1.25
N MET A 37 -15.30 -1.08 1.26
CA MET A 37 -14.45 0.03 0.87
C MET A 37 -13.19 -0.46 0.18
N ALA A 38 -12.76 0.22 -0.88
CA ALA A 38 -11.57 -0.17 -1.63
C ALA A 38 -10.95 1.02 -2.36
N THR A 39 -9.64 0.95 -2.57
CA THR A 39 -8.93 1.74 -3.57
C THR A 39 -7.80 0.89 -4.15
N VAL A 40 -7.80 0.69 -5.46
CA VAL A 40 -6.83 -0.16 -6.15
C VAL A 40 -6.32 0.45 -7.45
N LEU A 41 -5.04 0.22 -7.73
CA LEU A 41 -4.37 0.53 -8.98
C LEU A 41 -4.05 -0.79 -9.71
N GLY A 42 -4.32 -0.82 -11.01
CA GLY A 42 -4.01 -1.98 -11.84
C GLY A 42 -3.91 -1.60 -13.31
N LYS A 43 -3.66 -2.59 -14.17
CA LYS A 43 -3.44 -2.36 -15.61
C LYS A 43 -2.38 -1.32 -15.92
N ILE A 44 -1.29 -1.38 -15.17
CA ILE A 44 -0.15 -0.50 -15.34
C ILE A 44 0.59 -0.88 -16.62
N LYS A 45 0.74 0.07 -17.54
CA LYS A 45 1.46 -0.12 -18.81
C LYS A 45 2.46 1.00 -19.01
N VAL A 46 3.71 0.61 -19.28
CA VAL A 46 4.78 1.52 -19.65
C VAL A 46 4.96 1.46 -21.16
N GLU A 47 4.74 2.59 -21.81
CA GLU A 47 4.96 2.81 -23.24
C GLU A 47 6.04 3.89 -23.41
N PRO A 48 6.65 4.03 -24.60
CA PRO A 48 7.59 5.12 -24.85
C PRO A 48 6.95 6.47 -24.50
N LYS A 49 7.57 7.19 -23.54
CA LYS A 49 7.12 8.52 -23.05
C LYS A 49 5.77 8.55 -22.33
N ASN A 50 5.14 7.40 -22.09
CA ASN A 50 3.80 7.37 -21.48
C ASN A 50 3.67 6.24 -20.46
N LEU A 51 3.07 6.55 -19.31
CA LEU A 51 2.65 5.59 -18.31
C LEU A 51 1.13 5.65 -18.18
N THR A 52 0.45 4.50 -18.29
CA THR A 52 -1.00 4.41 -18.11
C THR A 52 -1.37 3.41 -17.03
N TRP A 53 -2.48 3.63 -16.34
CA TRP A 53 -3.04 2.70 -15.37
C TRP A 53 -4.55 2.91 -15.19
N GLN A 54 -5.20 1.93 -14.58
CA GLN A 54 -6.57 2.02 -14.09
C GLN A 54 -6.55 2.21 -12.58
N ALA A 55 -7.40 3.10 -12.08
CA ALA A 55 -7.67 3.25 -10.67
C ALA A 55 -9.15 2.97 -10.41
N VAL A 56 -9.45 2.24 -9.34
CA VAL A 56 -10.80 1.90 -8.90
C VAL A 56 -10.95 2.31 -7.45
N GLY A 57 -12.08 2.94 -7.12
CA GLY A 57 -12.47 3.29 -5.75
C GLY A 57 -13.89 2.85 -5.48
N ALA A 58 -14.14 2.35 -4.28
CA ALA A 58 -15.46 1.94 -3.82
C ALA A 58 -15.65 2.32 -2.36
N LEU A 59 -16.87 2.76 -2.05
CA LEU A 59 -17.43 2.91 -0.71
C LEU A 59 -18.93 2.64 -0.88
N THR A 60 -19.47 1.67 -0.15
CA THR A 60 -20.86 1.23 -0.33
C THR A 60 -21.49 0.90 1.01
N ASP A 61 -22.77 1.19 1.16
CA ASP A 61 -23.68 0.64 2.16
C ASP A 61 -24.42 -0.59 1.59
N ASP A 62 -25.29 -1.23 2.37
CA ASP A 62 -26.06 -2.42 1.96
C ASP A 62 -26.99 -2.11 0.77
N GLY A 63 -27.55 -0.90 0.74
CA GLY A 63 -28.40 -0.41 -0.36
C GLY A 63 -27.65 -0.19 -1.68
N GLN A 64 -26.33 0.01 -1.65
CA GLN A 64 -25.46 0.31 -2.80
C GLN A 64 -25.98 1.45 -3.70
N ASP A 65 -26.77 2.36 -3.13
CA ASP A 65 -27.50 3.41 -3.83
C ASP A 65 -26.94 4.82 -3.51
N LYS A 66 -25.89 4.89 -2.67
CA LYS A 66 -25.28 6.15 -2.26
C LYS A 66 -24.24 6.63 -3.26
N ALA A 67 -24.31 7.92 -3.59
CA ALA A 67 -23.27 8.59 -4.34
C ALA A 67 -22.03 8.78 -3.48
N ILE A 68 -20.85 8.63 -4.09
CA ILE A 68 -19.56 8.78 -3.43
C ILE A 68 -18.67 9.78 -4.14
N ASP A 69 -17.86 10.47 -3.35
CA ASP A 69 -16.67 11.19 -3.80
C ASP A 69 -15.44 10.32 -3.49
N TRP A 70 -14.53 10.24 -4.45
CA TRP A 70 -13.31 9.44 -4.33
C TRP A 70 -12.10 10.17 -4.88
N CYS A 71 -11.06 10.27 -4.05
CA CYS A 71 -9.73 10.70 -4.44
C CYS A 71 -8.73 9.59 -4.14
N TYR A 72 -7.75 9.40 -5.01
CA TYR A 72 -6.61 8.54 -4.75
C TYR A 72 -5.33 9.32 -5.01
N TYR A 73 -4.30 9.03 -4.22
CA TYR A 73 -3.00 9.66 -4.25
C TYR A 73 -1.99 8.60 -4.65
N TYR A 74 -1.08 8.96 -5.54
CA TYR A 74 -0.16 8.00 -6.14
C TYR A 74 1.23 8.62 -6.30
N THR A 75 2.22 7.76 -6.45
CA THR A 75 3.59 8.16 -6.77
C THR A 75 4.06 7.41 -7.99
N VAL A 76 4.64 8.16 -8.93
CA VAL A 76 5.27 7.62 -10.13
C VAL A 76 6.77 7.76 -10.02
N ILE A 77 7.49 6.69 -10.31
CA ILE A 77 8.94 6.70 -10.46
C ILE A 77 9.23 6.30 -11.90
N ALA A 78 10.01 7.09 -12.62
CA ALA A 78 10.41 6.81 -13.99
C ALA A 78 11.94 6.90 -14.11
N TRP A 79 12.57 5.89 -14.70
CA TRP A 79 14.03 5.77 -14.78
C TRP A 79 14.49 5.17 -16.10
N ASN A 80 15.80 5.27 -16.32
CA ASN A 80 16.51 4.58 -17.37
C ASN A 80 17.26 3.40 -16.77
N ASP A 81 17.01 2.18 -17.27
CA ASP A 81 17.63 0.96 -16.76
C ASP A 81 19.15 0.88 -16.98
N VAL A 82 19.75 1.74 -17.82
CA VAL A 82 21.21 1.90 -17.94
C VAL A 82 21.81 2.64 -16.73
N ASN A 83 21.03 3.52 -16.09
CA ASN A 83 21.51 4.37 -14.98
C ASN A 83 21.07 3.87 -13.60
N LEU A 84 20.01 3.07 -13.56
CA LEU A 84 19.43 2.52 -12.33
C LEU A 84 18.98 1.07 -12.58
N HIS A 85 19.70 0.12 -11.99
CA HIS A 85 19.37 -1.30 -12.00
C HIS A 85 18.27 -1.62 -11.00
N ALA A 86 17.08 -1.09 -11.29
CA ALA A 86 15.84 -1.43 -10.63
C ALA A 86 14.90 -2.14 -11.61
N PHE A 87 14.31 -3.24 -11.17
CA PHE A 87 13.36 -4.06 -11.90
C PHE A 87 12.04 -4.04 -11.17
N VAL A 88 10.94 -3.85 -11.90
CA VAL A 88 9.60 -3.83 -11.33
C VAL A 88 8.77 -5.01 -11.86
N ASP A 89 8.10 -5.71 -10.95
CA ASP A 89 7.01 -6.62 -11.24
C ASP A 89 5.69 -5.93 -10.92
N GLN A 90 5.03 -5.46 -11.96
CA GLN A 90 3.71 -4.82 -11.92
C GLN A 90 2.77 -5.43 -12.97
N GLY A 91 3.07 -6.67 -13.38
CA GLY A 91 2.50 -7.34 -14.55
C GLY A 91 1.11 -7.94 -14.33
N ASP A 92 0.11 -7.10 -14.09
CA ASP A 92 -1.30 -7.54 -13.92
C ASP A 92 -2.25 -6.97 -14.98
N ALA A 93 -1.73 -6.34 -16.04
CA ALA A 93 -2.58 -5.66 -17.03
C ALA A 93 -3.60 -6.55 -17.73
N ASP A 94 -3.32 -7.85 -17.81
CA ASP A 94 -4.21 -8.84 -18.40
C ASP A 94 -4.99 -9.65 -17.34
N TYR A 95 -4.77 -9.42 -16.04
CA TYR A 95 -5.27 -10.26 -14.92
C TYR A 95 -6.02 -9.51 -13.82
N PHE A 96 -6.08 -8.17 -13.88
CA PHE A 96 -6.80 -7.33 -12.92
C PHE A 96 -8.27 -7.78 -12.71
N CYS A 97 -8.61 -8.18 -11.48
CA CYS A 97 -9.95 -8.66 -11.08
C CYS A 97 -10.49 -9.81 -11.93
N LYS A 98 -9.64 -10.75 -12.37
CA LYS A 98 -10.12 -11.98 -13.01
C LYS A 98 -11.03 -12.75 -12.04
N SER A 99 -12.27 -12.95 -12.44
CA SER A 99 -13.20 -13.85 -11.76
C SER A 99 -12.86 -15.30 -12.13
N GLY A 100 -12.43 -16.09 -11.14
CA GLY A 100 -12.11 -17.51 -11.32
C GLY A 100 -10.74 -17.80 -11.93
N GLY A 101 -10.32 -19.06 -11.85
CA GLY A 101 -8.99 -19.53 -12.21
C GLY A 101 -8.24 -20.12 -11.01
N THR A 102 -7.25 -20.98 -11.28
CA THR A 102 -6.39 -21.53 -10.22
C THR A 102 -5.37 -20.47 -9.80
N PRO A 103 -5.19 -20.23 -8.48
CA PRO A 103 -4.14 -19.35 -7.98
C PRO A 103 -2.77 -19.67 -8.57
N SER A 104 -2.02 -18.65 -8.95
CA SER A 104 -0.72 -18.76 -9.62
C SER A 104 0.33 -17.87 -8.95
N GLY A 105 1.61 -18.20 -9.17
CA GLY A 105 2.72 -17.40 -8.66
C GLY A 105 2.75 -15.96 -9.23
N SER A 106 2.19 -15.76 -10.42
CA SER A 106 2.10 -14.47 -11.12
C SER A 106 0.96 -13.56 -10.64
N ASP A 107 0.11 -14.02 -9.72
CA ASP A 107 -0.96 -13.18 -9.18
C ASP A 107 -0.38 -12.17 -8.18
N ASN A 108 -0.35 -10.89 -8.58
CA ASN A 108 0.14 -9.79 -7.75
C ASN A 108 -0.98 -9.17 -6.89
N PHE A 109 -1.98 -9.99 -6.58
CA PHE A 109 -3.14 -9.65 -5.76
C PHE A 109 -3.69 -10.90 -5.07
N PHE A 110 -4.47 -10.69 -4.03
CA PHE A 110 -5.34 -11.71 -3.45
C PHE A 110 -6.63 -11.12 -2.89
N TYR A 111 -7.61 -11.97 -2.65
CA TYR A 111 -8.85 -11.69 -1.93
C TYR A 111 -9.19 -12.92 -1.07
N THR A 112 -9.41 -12.72 0.23
CA THR A 112 -9.62 -13.80 1.20
C THR A 112 -10.50 -13.34 2.34
N SER A 113 -11.20 -14.27 2.98
CA SER A 113 -11.92 -14.02 4.23
C SER A 113 -11.01 -14.23 5.45
N ASN A 114 -11.32 -13.57 6.56
CA ASN A 114 -10.84 -13.93 7.90
C ASN A 114 -11.68 -15.00 8.61
N THR A 115 -12.68 -15.60 7.94
CA THR A 115 -13.53 -16.64 8.52
C THR A 115 -12.70 -17.73 9.20
N GLY A 116 -13.08 -18.08 10.43
CA GLY A 116 -12.37 -19.07 11.24
C GLY A 116 -11.26 -18.52 12.13
N THR A 117 -11.03 -17.21 12.15
CA THR A 117 -10.19 -16.55 13.17
C THR A 117 -11.00 -16.11 14.38
N ASP A 118 -10.34 -15.99 15.54
CA ASP A 118 -10.95 -15.57 16.82
C ASP A 118 -10.85 -14.07 17.11
N THR A 119 -10.25 -13.29 16.19
CA THR A 119 -9.98 -11.86 16.38
C THR A 119 -10.27 -11.08 15.11
N ALA A 120 -10.58 -9.78 15.25
CA ALA A 120 -10.70 -8.87 14.13
C ALA A 120 -9.37 -8.63 13.40
N LEU A 121 -8.22 -8.89 14.04
CA LEU A 121 -6.91 -8.83 13.41
C LEU A 121 -6.62 -10.11 12.63
N SER A 122 -6.35 -9.98 11.34
CA SER A 122 -5.92 -11.09 10.49
C SER A 122 -4.58 -10.80 9.84
N SER A 123 -3.81 -11.86 9.55
CA SER A 123 -2.52 -11.76 8.87
C SER A 123 -2.50 -12.68 7.66
N PHE A 124 -2.06 -12.15 6.52
CA PHE A 124 -2.15 -12.78 5.22
C PHE A 124 -0.77 -12.84 4.56
N PRO A 125 -0.09 -14.01 4.56
CA PRO A 125 1.17 -14.16 3.86
C PRO A 125 0.96 -14.15 2.35
N SER A 126 1.79 -13.42 1.60
CA SER A 126 1.84 -13.50 0.14
C SER A 126 3.28 -13.40 -0.39
N PHE A 127 3.46 -13.55 -1.70
CA PHE A 127 4.78 -13.50 -2.34
C PHE A 127 4.73 -12.99 -3.78
N LEU A 128 5.88 -12.61 -4.33
CA LEU A 128 6.14 -12.41 -5.76
C LEU A 128 7.35 -13.23 -6.19
N TYR A 129 7.43 -13.54 -7.48
CA TYR A 129 8.60 -14.15 -8.07
C TYR A 129 9.01 -13.37 -9.32
N ASN A 130 10.23 -12.85 -9.33
CA ASN A 130 10.86 -12.29 -10.50
C ASN A 130 12.34 -12.65 -10.48
N ALA A 131 12.82 -13.33 -11.52
CA ALA A 131 14.21 -13.75 -11.60
C ALA A 131 15.21 -12.59 -11.46
N ASN A 132 14.83 -11.37 -11.86
CA ASN A 132 15.69 -10.20 -11.72
C ASN A 132 15.86 -9.76 -10.25
N PHE A 133 14.92 -10.09 -9.35
CA PHE A 133 15.06 -9.77 -7.93
C PHE A 133 16.22 -10.52 -7.27
N ALA A 134 16.63 -11.66 -7.84
CA ALA A 134 17.81 -12.41 -7.39
C ALA A 134 19.12 -11.61 -7.45
N SER A 135 19.16 -10.54 -8.25
CA SER A 135 20.35 -9.69 -8.40
C SER A 135 20.54 -8.68 -7.26
N GLY A 136 19.51 -8.43 -6.46
CA GLY A 136 19.51 -7.46 -5.37
C GLY A 136 19.46 -8.11 -3.99
N PRO A 137 20.00 -7.45 -2.95
CA PRO A 137 19.89 -7.92 -1.57
C PRO A 137 18.52 -7.63 -0.95
N THR A 138 17.73 -6.72 -1.54
CA THR A 138 16.40 -6.33 -1.04
C THR A 138 15.40 -6.21 -2.18
N THR A 139 14.11 -6.26 -1.85
CA THR A 139 13.01 -6.02 -2.78
C THR A 139 11.92 -5.29 -2.03
N ALA A 140 11.53 -4.10 -2.49
CA ALA A 140 10.42 -3.35 -1.94
C ALA A 140 9.09 -3.89 -2.46
N VAL A 141 8.12 -4.11 -1.57
CA VAL A 141 6.73 -4.38 -1.94
C VAL A 141 5.99 -3.05 -1.96
N LEU A 142 5.53 -2.66 -3.16
CA LEU A 142 4.88 -1.39 -3.43
C LEU A 142 3.36 -1.56 -3.31
N PRO A 143 2.67 -0.85 -2.39
CA PRO A 143 1.23 -0.98 -2.23
C PRO A 143 0.51 -0.43 -3.47
N ARG A 144 -0.33 -1.25 -4.10
CA ARG A 144 -1.20 -0.81 -5.21
C ARG A 144 -2.65 -0.67 -4.80
N GLY A 145 -3.04 -1.26 -3.68
CA GLY A 145 -4.36 -1.04 -3.13
C GLY A 145 -4.82 -2.12 -2.18
N PHE A 146 -6.03 -1.89 -1.69
CA PHE A 146 -6.69 -2.75 -0.73
C PHE A 146 -8.21 -2.76 -0.99
N GLY A 147 -8.89 -3.73 -0.39
CA GLY A 147 -10.34 -3.78 -0.28
C GLY A 147 -10.79 -4.47 0.99
N PHE A 148 -11.88 -3.99 1.57
CA PHE A 148 -12.57 -4.56 2.74
C PHE A 148 -14.04 -4.76 2.41
N ASN A 149 -14.65 -5.81 2.94
CA ASN A 149 -16.06 -6.12 2.71
C ASN A 149 -16.65 -6.98 3.86
N TRP A 150 -17.84 -6.64 4.36
CA TRP A 150 -18.60 -7.45 5.33
C TRP A 150 -19.73 -8.29 4.72
N SER A 151 -19.97 -8.19 3.41
CA SER A 151 -21.05 -8.84 2.65
C SER A 151 -21.61 -10.14 3.27
N PRO A 152 -22.95 -10.29 3.35
CA PRO A 152 -23.94 -9.53 2.59
C PRO A 152 -24.42 -8.22 3.23
N ASP A 153 -24.12 -7.97 4.51
CA ASP A 153 -24.68 -6.83 5.24
C ASP A 153 -23.66 -5.67 5.38
N ASP A 154 -24.17 -4.48 5.71
CA ASP A 154 -23.37 -3.35 6.16
C ASP A 154 -23.30 -3.25 7.69
N HIS A 155 -22.27 -2.57 8.19
CA HIS A 155 -22.07 -2.38 9.62
C HIS A 155 -21.54 -0.98 9.94
N HIS A 156 -21.64 -0.64 11.22
CA HIS A 156 -20.88 0.47 11.80
C HIS A 156 -19.40 0.22 11.64
N LEU A 157 -18.62 1.29 11.47
CA LEU A 157 -17.17 1.17 11.47
C LEU A 157 -16.64 1.67 12.81
N LEU A 158 -15.91 0.84 13.55
CA LEU A 158 -15.18 1.26 14.74
C LEU A 158 -13.68 1.42 14.44
N GLN A 159 -13.12 0.50 13.66
CA GLN A 159 -11.69 0.49 13.34
C GLN A 159 -11.45 -0.16 11.98
N VAL A 160 -10.61 0.47 11.16
CA VAL A 160 -10.09 -0.10 9.92
C VAL A 160 -8.57 0.09 9.88
N ALA A 161 -7.85 -0.98 9.55
CA ALA A 161 -6.40 -0.94 9.51
C ALA A 161 -5.81 -1.86 8.43
N TYR A 162 -4.67 -1.45 7.91
CA TYR A 162 -3.86 -2.15 6.93
C TYR A 162 -2.39 -1.99 7.31
N ASN A 163 -1.61 -3.07 7.32
CA ASN A 163 -0.18 -3.02 7.60
C ASN A 163 0.55 -4.04 6.73
N LEU A 164 1.23 -3.55 5.69
CA LEU A 164 2.17 -4.31 4.87
C LEU A 164 3.50 -4.44 5.62
N GLU A 165 3.82 -5.64 6.08
CA GLU A 165 5.01 -5.92 6.90
C GLU A 165 6.31 -5.99 6.09
N HIS A 166 7.40 -6.39 6.76
CA HIS A 166 8.69 -6.49 6.11
C HIS A 166 8.68 -7.56 5.00
N SER A 167 9.38 -7.24 3.92
CA SER A 167 9.56 -8.15 2.80
C SER A 167 10.82 -8.99 2.98
N GLU A 168 10.69 -10.31 2.94
CA GLU A 168 11.79 -11.26 2.96
C GLU A 168 12.13 -11.70 1.53
N THR A 169 13.40 -11.77 1.15
CA THR A 169 13.82 -12.20 -0.21
C THR A 169 13.85 -13.73 -0.38
N PHE A 170 12.95 -14.42 0.29
CA PHE A 170 12.77 -15.87 0.25
C PHE A 170 11.31 -16.21 0.59
N ILE A 171 10.95 -17.48 0.45
CA ILE A 171 9.65 -18.04 0.88
C ILE A 171 9.89 -19.21 1.85
N GLN A 172 8.91 -19.45 2.70
CA GLN A 172 8.87 -20.55 3.67
C GLN A 172 7.97 -21.68 3.17
N ASP A 173 8.02 -22.83 3.84
CA ASP A 173 7.12 -23.95 3.57
C ASP A 173 5.75 -23.71 4.23
N GLN A 174 4.93 -22.87 3.59
CA GLN A 174 3.59 -22.49 4.05
C GLN A 174 2.64 -22.17 2.89
N SER A 175 1.35 -22.04 3.19
CA SER A 175 0.36 -21.46 2.28
C SER A 175 0.62 -19.96 2.09
N TYR A 176 0.46 -19.49 0.86
CA TYR A 176 0.44 -18.06 0.55
C TYR A 176 -0.86 -17.67 -0.15
N LYS A 177 -1.44 -16.55 0.23
CA LYS A 177 -2.65 -15.98 -0.38
C LYS A 177 -2.33 -15.49 -1.80
N LYS A 178 -3.09 -15.99 -2.78
CA LYS A 178 -2.94 -15.69 -4.21
C LYS A 178 -4.31 -15.72 -4.89
N ALA A 179 -4.64 -14.69 -5.66
CA ALA A 179 -5.95 -14.56 -6.30
C ALA A 179 -7.10 -14.84 -5.29
N HIS A 180 -8.01 -15.77 -5.58
CA HIS A 180 -9.11 -16.17 -4.69
C HIS A 180 -8.83 -17.43 -3.87
N GLY A 181 -7.56 -17.77 -3.63
CA GLY A 181 -7.20 -18.97 -2.90
C GLY A 181 -5.78 -18.94 -2.35
N GLU A 182 -5.20 -20.13 -2.23
CA GLU A 182 -3.87 -20.33 -1.68
C GLU A 182 -2.99 -21.08 -2.66
N LEU A 183 -1.70 -20.76 -2.62
CA LEU A 183 -0.67 -21.47 -3.33
C LEU A 183 0.39 -21.92 -2.32
N HIS A 184 0.73 -23.20 -2.37
CA HIS A 184 1.91 -23.77 -1.71
C HIS A 184 3.04 -23.83 -2.73
N PRO A 185 3.96 -22.85 -2.75
CA PRO A 185 4.93 -22.69 -3.84
C PRO A 185 6.02 -23.77 -3.90
N LEU A 186 6.07 -24.73 -2.96
CA LEU A 186 7.15 -25.72 -2.86
C LEU A 186 6.67 -27.16 -3.12
N PRO A 187 6.97 -27.74 -4.29
CA PRO A 187 6.93 -29.20 -4.45
C PRO A 187 8.32 -29.87 -4.44
N THR A 188 9.46 -29.15 -4.56
CA THR A 188 10.83 -29.75 -4.55
C THR A 188 11.96 -28.68 -4.38
N PRO A 189 13.12 -28.97 -3.73
CA PRO A 189 14.12 -27.94 -3.34
C PRO A 189 15.11 -27.53 -4.47
N PRO A 190 15.74 -26.32 -4.43
CA PRO A 190 15.80 -25.34 -3.33
C PRO A 190 15.36 -23.93 -3.74
N THR A 191 14.07 -23.70 -4.00
CA THR A 191 13.55 -22.39 -4.46
C THR A 191 13.27 -21.38 -3.33
N GLY A 192 13.17 -21.82 -2.06
CA GLY A 192 12.95 -20.96 -0.89
C GLY A 192 14.21 -20.38 -0.23
N ARG A 193 15.27 -20.09 -1.00
CA ARG A 193 16.52 -19.52 -0.46
C ARG A 193 16.66 -18.05 -0.84
N VAL A 194 17.39 -17.29 -0.04
CA VAL A 194 17.82 -15.92 -0.40
C VAL A 194 18.49 -15.93 -1.78
N GLY A 195 18.11 -14.98 -2.63
CA GLY A 195 18.65 -14.85 -3.99
C GLY A 195 18.01 -15.78 -5.02
N SER A 196 16.89 -16.43 -4.72
CA SER A 196 16.13 -17.22 -5.70
C SER A 196 15.19 -16.38 -6.57
N GLY A 197 15.05 -15.07 -6.29
CA GLY A 197 14.12 -14.17 -6.98
C GLY A 197 12.73 -14.10 -6.35
N PHE A 198 12.50 -14.81 -5.26
CA PHE A 198 11.30 -14.68 -4.44
C PHE A 198 11.40 -13.46 -3.52
N VAL A 199 10.25 -12.83 -3.30
CA VAL A 199 10.01 -11.92 -2.18
C VAL A 199 8.70 -12.33 -1.52
N SER A 200 8.65 -12.42 -0.19
CA SER A 200 7.44 -12.69 0.57
C SER A 200 7.21 -11.64 1.65
N TRP A 201 5.96 -11.46 2.06
CA TRP A 201 5.58 -10.52 3.11
C TRP A 201 4.33 -11.03 3.80
N ASN A 202 4.01 -10.42 4.94
CA ASN A 202 2.71 -10.54 5.59
C ASN A 202 1.97 -9.22 5.50
N THR A 203 0.68 -9.29 5.27
CA THR A 203 -0.21 -8.15 5.40
C THR A 203 -1.16 -8.39 6.55
N SER A 204 -1.12 -7.51 7.54
CA SER A 204 -2.04 -7.53 8.67
C SER A 204 -3.17 -6.53 8.43
N ALA A 205 -4.41 -6.92 8.73
CA ALA A 205 -5.59 -6.08 8.50
C ALA A 205 -6.62 -6.18 9.64
N ILE A 206 -7.42 -5.13 9.81
CA ILE A 206 -8.57 -5.06 10.73
C ILE A 206 -9.71 -4.37 10.01
N PHE A 207 -10.92 -4.93 10.08
CA PHE A 207 -12.17 -4.28 9.70
C PHE A 207 -13.24 -4.63 10.72
N LYS A 208 -13.44 -3.72 11.67
CA LYS A 208 -14.11 -3.97 12.93
C LYS A 208 -15.20 -2.94 13.18
N ASP A 209 -16.36 -3.44 13.62
CA ASP A 209 -17.49 -2.67 14.15
C ASP A 209 -17.45 -2.67 15.70
N ASN A 210 -18.57 -2.38 16.36
CA ASN A 210 -18.67 -2.44 17.81
C ASN A 210 -18.75 -3.86 18.40
N ASP A 211 -18.86 -4.90 17.58
CA ASP A 211 -18.76 -6.27 18.06
C ASP A 211 -17.32 -6.64 18.41
N THR A 212 -17.16 -7.67 19.24
CA THR A 212 -15.84 -8.20 19.58
C THR A 212 -15.15 -8.83 18.38
N ARG A 213 -15.94 -9.37 17.43
CA ARG A 213 -15.45 -10.01 16.21
C ARG A 213 -16.57 -10.16 15.17
N ARG A 214 -16.27 -9.82 13.93
CA ARG A 214 -17.08 -10.11 12.74
C ARG A 214 -16.19 -10.63 11.61
N ASP A 215 -16.74 -11.51 10.79
CA ASP A 215 -16.06 -11.94 9.56
C ASP A 215 -16.06 -10.80 8.53
N TYR A 216 -14.93 -10.60 7.86
CA TYR A 216 -14.79 -9.71 6.72
C TYR A 216 -13.88 -10.35 5.69
N ASP A 217 -14.07 -9.94 4.44
CA ASP A 217 -13.13 -10.19 3.38
C ASP A 217 -12.13 -9.03 3.26
N PHE A 218 -10.92 -9.40 2.90
CA PHE A 218 -9.82 -8.50 2.63
C PHE A 218 -9.16 -8.84 1.30
N GLY A 219 -8.85 -7.81 0.53
CA GLY A 219 -8.05 -7.92 -0.68
C GLY A 219 -6.88 -6.96 -0.68
N GLU A 220 -5.79 -7.37 -1.33
CA GLU A 220 -4.58 -6.58 -1.49
C GLU A 220 -4.08 -6.67 -2.94
N PHE A 221 -3.54 -5.55 -3.44
CA PHE A 221 -2.81 -5.47 -4.69
C PHE A 221 -1.42 -4.89 -4.40
N VAL A 222 -0.37 -5.51 -4.97
CA VAL A 222 1.01 -5.03 -4.81
C VAL A 222 1.80 -5.06 -6.11
N SER A 223 2.91 -4.34 -6.17
CA SER A 223 3.99 -4.58 -7.12
C SER A 223 5.28 -4.87 -6.36
N GLY A 224 6.24 -5.51 -7.00
CA GLY A 224 7.58 -5.71 -6.44
C GLY A 224 8.59 -4.82 -7.16
N MET A 225 9.50 -4.19 -6.45
CA MET A 225 10.66 -3.52 -7.04
C MET A 225 11.94 -4.05 -6.39
N GLY A 226 12.84 -4.61 -7.19
CA GLY A 226 14.09 -5.21 -6.71
C GLY A 226 15.25 -4.96 -7.67
N GLY A 227 16.44 -5.32 -7.23
CA GLY A 227 17.69 -5.13 -7.99
C GLY A 227 18.81 -4.58 -7.12
N PRO A 228 20.04 -4.47 -7.65
CA PRO A 228 21.22 -4.03 -6.89
C PRO A 228 21.08 -2.60 -6.35
N ASP A 229 20.29 -1.77 -7.03
CA ASP A 229 20.16 -0.35 -6.77
C ASP A 229 18.93 -0.02 -5.91
N VAL A 230 18.21 -1.03 -5.44
CA VAL A 230 17.00 -0.89 -4.62
C VAL A 230 17.32 -1.20 -3.15
N GLY A 231 16.89 -0.29 -2.28
CA GLY A 231 16.87 -0.44 -0.83
C GLY A 231 15.48 -0.14 -0.27
N VAL A 232 15.24 -0.55 0.96
CA VAL A 232 14.01 -0.21 1.69
C VAL A 232 14.33 0.01 3.17
N ILE A 233 13.86 1.14 3.72
CA ILE A 233 13.75 1.34 5.17
C ILE A 233 12.30 1.13 5.55
N GLN A 234 12.06 0.19 6.46
CA GLN A 234 10.72 -0.06 6.98
C GLN A 234 10.72 0.12 8.50
N PRO A 235 10.02 1.13 9.04
CA PRO A 235 9.89 1.24 10.48
C PRO A 235 9.04 0.07 11.02
N PRO A 236 9.35 -0.43 12.22
CA PRO A 236 8.47 -1.39 12.89
C PRO A 236 7.12 -0.73 13.16
N SER A 237 6.05 -1.50 13.00
CA SER A 237 4.68 -1.05 13.20
C SER A 237 3.82 -2.27 13.49
N SER A 238 2.88 -2.11 14.41
CA SER A 238 1.87 -3.12 14.75
C SER A 238 0.52 -2.43 14.82
N ILE A 239 -0.49 -3.09 14.27
CA ILE A 239 -1.89 -2.73 14.46
C ILE A 239 -2.49 -3.71 15.47
N LEU A 240 -3.33 -3.22 16.37
CA LEU A 240 -4.00 -4.05 17.38
C LEU A 240 -5.49 -3.75 17.36
N PRO A 241 -6.35 -4.76 17.53
CA PRO A 241 -7.78 -4.53 17.70
C PRO A 241 -8.05 -3.55 18.84
N TYR A 242 -8.98 -2.63 18.60
CA TYR A 242 -9.48 -1.76 19.65
C TYR A 242 -10.40 -2.56 20.59
N ASP A 243 -9.94 -2.74 21.83
CA ASP A 243 -10.63 -3.46 22.90
C ASP A 243 -11.43 -2.53 23.83
N GLY A 244 -11.67 -1.29 23.42
CA GLY A 244 -12.44 -0.34 24.22
C GLY A 244 -11.62 0.49 25.22
N PRO A 245 -12.25 1.50 25.85
CA PRO A 245 -11.62 2.30 26.90
C PRO A 245 -11.35 1.49 28.19
N GLY A 246 -11.93 0.30 28.34
CA GLY A 246 -11.95 -0.43 29.61
C GLY A 246 -12.75 0.31 30.71
N TRP A 247 -12.85 -0.29 31.90
CA TRP A 247 -13.72 0.16 33.01
C TRP A 247 -13.46 1.61 33.51
N PHE A 248 -12.30 2.20 33.20
CA PHE A 248 -11.87 3.49 33.77
C PHE A 248 -11.72 4.64 32.77
N SER A 249 -11.90 4.45 31.45
CA SER A 249 -11.41 5.44 30.48
C SER A 249 -12.48 6.33 29.86
N ALA A 250 -12.13 7.62 29.78
CA ALA A 250 -12.73 8.59 28.86
C ALA A 250 -12.37 8.23 27.41
N CYS A 251 -13.18 8.67 26.44
CA CYS A 251 -12.78 8.58 25.04
C CYS A 251 -11.55 9.47 24.79
N LEU A 252 -10.49 8.88 24.26
CA LEU A 252 -9.24 9.56 23.89
C LEU A 252 -9.03 9.47 22.38
N GLY A 253 -8.44 10.49 21.77
CA GLY A 253 -8.44 10.69 20.33
C GLY A 253 -8.25 12.16 19.92
N ALA A 254 -8.09 12.39 18.64
CA ALA A 254 -8.03 13.71 18.02
C ALA A 254 -9.45 14.25 17.78
N PRO A 255 -9.63 15.58 17.73
CA PRO A 255 -10.90 16.18 17.34
C PRO A 255 -11.29 15.78 15.92
N ALA A 256 -12.58 15.88 15.61
CA ALA A 256 -13.08 15.60 14.28
C ALA A 256 -12.43 16.49 13.20
N GLY A 257 -12.18 15.89 12.05
CA GLY A 257 -11.65 16.57 10.87
C GLY A 257 -10.35 15.94 10.36
N VAL A 258 -9.76 16.57 9.35
CA VAL A 258 -8.48 16.12 8.78
C VAL A 258 -7.36 16.37 9.78
N GLN A 259 -6.69 15.29 10.18
CA GLN A 259 -5.47 15.34 10.98
C GLN A 259 -4.26 15.31 10.08
N THR A 260 -3.34 16.25 10.26
CA THR A 260 -2.15 16.39 9.42
C THR A 260 -0.89 16.37 10.27
N LYS A 261 0.14 15.67 9.80
CA LYS A 261 1.45 15.58 10.43
C LYS A 261 2.55 15.72 9.38
N ASP A 262 3.44 16.69 9.60
CA ASP A 262 4.67 16.80 8.85
C ASP A 262 5.73 15.83 9.39
N VAL A 263 6.41 15.15 8.48
CA VAL A 263 7.44 14.18 8.79
C VAL A 263 8.74 14.59 8.12
N VAL A 264 9.82 14.55 8.88
CA VAL A 264 11.18 14.81 8.42
C VAL A 264 12.05 13.62 8.81
N ILE A 265 12.74 13.02 7.85
CA ILE A 265 13.72 11.97 8.08
C ILE A 265 15.06 12.46 7.55
N ASP A 266 15.98 12.73 8.47
CA ASP A 266 17.33 13.16 8.16
C ASP A 266 18.28 11.98 7.92
N ASN A 267 19.42 12.29 7.30
CA ASN A 267 20.53 11.37 7.11
C ASN A 267 20.19 10.11 6.30
N VAL A 268 19.28 10.19 5.33
CA VAL A 268 18.96 9.07 4.43
C VAL A 268 20.13 8.81 3.46
N PRO A 269 20.85 7.69 3.56
CA PRO A 269 22.14 7.47 2.88
C PRO A 269 21.98 6.95 1.44
N TYR A 270 21.13 7.62 0.65
CA TYR A 270 20.73 7.19 -0.70
C TYR A 270 20.70 8.35 -1.67
N ALA A 271 20.55 8.06 -2.96
CA ALA A 271 20.45 9.11 -3.97
C ALA A 271 19.04 9.63 -4.18
N TYR A 272 18.05 8.76 -3.97
CA TYR A 272 16.64 9.11 -3.92
C TYR A 272 15.98 8.34 -2.79
N ALA A 273 15.03 8.99 -2.12
CA ALA A 273 14.22 8.42 -1.06
C ALA A 273 12.75 8.78 -1.32
N ILE A 274 11.91 7.76 -1.45
CA ILE A 274 10.51 7.91 -1.81
C ILE A 274 9.65 7.27 -0.70
N PRO A 275 8.81 8.03 0.02
CA PRO A 275 7.90 7.46 0.99
C PRO A 275 6.84 6.59 0.32
N MET A 276 6.48 5.51 1.00
CA MET A 276 5.47 4.54 0.63
C MET A 276 4.53 4.38 1.81
N LEU A 277 3.24 4.66 1.61
CA LEU A 277 2.21 4.45 2.62
C LEU A 277 1.91 2.95 2.77
N THR A 278 2.75 2.27 3.54
CA THR A 278 2.74 0.81 3.73
C THR A 278 1.86 0.35 4.89
N GLY A 279 1.33 1.26 5.69
CA GLY A 279 0.36 0.90 6.72
C GLY A 279 -0.33 2.11 7.31
N TRP A 280 -1.51 1.86 7.86
CA TRP A 280 -2.39 2.85 8.42
C TRP A 280 -3.45 2.20 9.32
N GLU A 281 -3.93 2.97 10.28
CA GLU A 281 -5.02 2.61 11.18
C GLU A 281 -5.88 3.86 11.40
N LEU A 282 -7.18 3.70 11.19
CA LEU A 282 -8.19 4.72 11.45
C LEU A 282 -9.23 4.11 12.39
N GLY A 283 -9.57 4.79 13.47
CA GLY A 283 -10.61 4.31 14.38
C GLY A 283 -11.36 5.43 15.09
N TYR A 284 -12.55 5.13 15.59
CA TYR A 284 -13.25 6.01 16.52
C TYR A 284 -12.74 5.75 17.94
N GLY A 285 -12.55 6.83 18.70
CA GLY A 285 -12.01 6.78 20.05
C GLY A 285 -13.04 6.39 21.13
N CYS A 286 -14.32 6.27 20.77
CA CYS A 286 -15.39 5.80 21.63
C CYS A 286 -15.98 4.51 21.05
N GLU A 287 -16.47 3.63 21.92
CA GLU A 287 -17.42 2.60 21.50
C GLU A 287 -18.76 3.24 21.10
N GLY A 288 -19.44 2.60 20.16
CA GLY A 288 -20.73 3.06 19.67
C GLY A 288 -20.99 2.65 18.23
N ASP A 289 -22.23 2.91 17.81
CA ASP A 289 -22.69 2.77 16.44
C ASP A 289 -22.22 3.99 15.64
N HIS A 290 -21.00 3.91 15.10
CA HIS A 290 -20.44 4.99 14.27
C HIS A 290 -20.71 4.73 12.80
N HIS A 291 -21.19 5.76 12.13
CA HIS A 291 -21.29 5.80 10.69
C HIS A 291 -20.01 6.37 10.09
N VAL A 292 -19.87 6.27 8.78
CA VAL A 292 -18.80 6.90 8.03
C VAL A 292 -19.44 7.88 7.08
N ARG A 293 -19.02 9.14 7.14
CA ARG A 293 -19.22 10.13 6.07
C ARG A 293 -18.00 10.24 5.20
N GLU A 294 -16.81 10.29 5.80
CA GLU A 294 -15.55 10.50 5.11
C GLU A 294 -14.45 9.69 5.78
N VAL A 295 -13.66 8.96 5.00
CA VAL A 295 -12.58 8.11 5.50
C VAL A 295 -11.41 8.14 4.52
N GLY A 296 -10.18 8.28 5.03
CA GLY A 296 -9.01 8.34 4.16
C GLY A 296 -7.70 8.57 4.89
N ILE A 297 -6.62 8.29 4.16
CA ILE A 297 -5.25 8.62 4.54
C ILE A 297 -4.42 8.84 3.29
N TRP A 298 -3.56 9.85 3.29
CA TRP A 298 -2.70 10.15 2.15
C TRP A 298 -1.40 10.84 2.53
N ILE A 299 -0.41 10.69 1.65
CA ILE A 299 0.86 11.42 1.66
C ILE A 299 0.79 12.52 0.60
N ASP A 300 1.18 13.74 0.98
CA ASP A 300 1.40 14.86 0.08
C ASP A 300 2.67 15.64 0.45
N ASN A 301 2.95 16.72 -0.30
CA ASN A 301 4.10 17.61 -0.08
C ASN A 301 5.45 16.88 0.04
N LEU A 302 5.67 15.87 -0.80
CA LEU A 302 6.93 15.12 -0.84
C LEU A 302 8.07 15.97 -1.39
N HIS A 303 9.14 16.09 -0.61
CA HIS A 303 10.41 16.67 -0.99
C HIS A 303 11.58 15.78 -0.56
N TYR A 304 12.58 15.62 -1.42
CA TYR A 304 13.86 15.00 -1.07
C TYR A 304 14.99 15.94 -1.41
N ASP A 305 15.70 16.41 -0.38
CA ASP A 305 16.80 17.35 -0.52
C ASP A 305 18.12 16.65 -0.22
N ARG A 306 19.01 16.62 -1.21
CA ARG A 306 20.38 16.14 -1.05
C ARG A 306 21.33 17.13 -1.70
N ALA A 307 22.22 17.72 -0.90
CA ALA A 307 23.23 18.62 -1.43
C ALA A 307 24.20 17.86 -2.37
N PRO A 308 24.74 18.51 -3.41
CA PRO A 308 25.75 17.89 -4.27
C PRO A 308 26.90 17.31 -3.44
N ASN A 309 27.27 16.06 -3.72
CA ASN A 309 28.31 15.30 -3.02
C ASN A 309 28.04 14.97 -1.54
N ALA A 310 26.87 15.28 -0.98
CA ALA A 310 26.52 14.86 0.38
C ALA A 310 26.36 13.33 0.44
N SER A 311 26.81 12.71 1.53
CA SER A 311 26.65 11.26 1.77
C SER A 311 25.22 10.85 2.08
N SER A 312 24.37 11.80 2.46
CA SER A 312 22.97 11.61 2.81
C SER A 312 22.11 12.81 2.40
N GLY A 313 20.80 12.61 2.39
CA GLY A 313 19.80 13.67 2.21
C GLY A 313 18.71 13.64 3.28
N THR A 314 17.77 14.57 3.17
CA THR A 314 16.60 14.68 4.04
C THR A 314 15.34 14.49 3.21
N VAL A 315 14.47 13.57 3.62
CA VAL A 315 13.13 13.43 3.05
C VAL A 315 12.13 14.16 3.95
N ARG A 316 11.21 14.90 3.33
CA ARG A 316 10.09 15.60 3.96
C ARG A 316 8.81 15.21 3.25
N TYR A 317 7.77 14.96 4.02
CA TYR A 317 6.44 14.72 3.49
C TYR A 317 5.41 15.01 4.56
N THR A 318 4.17 15.19 4.14
CA THR A 318 3.04 15.42 5.01
C THR A 318 2.10 14.23 4.91
N VAL A 319 1.68 13.69 6.05
CA VAL A 319 0.65 12.63 6.13
C VAL A 319 -0.61 13.25 6.67
N SER A 320 -1.72 13.01 5.98
CA SER A 320 -3.04 13.45 6.42
C SER A 320 -4.01 12.28 6.50
N SER A 321 -4.87 12.28 7.51
CA SER A 321 -5.86 11.23 7.76
C SER A 321 -7.21 11.82 8.17
N VAL A 322 -8.30 11.10 7.89
CA VAL A 322 -9.65 11.47 8.29
C VAL A 322 -10.49 10.21 8.49
N LEU A 323 -11.31 10.19 9.54
CA LEU A 323 -12.39 9.24 9.73
C LEU A 323 -13.52 10.01 10.41
N HIS A 324 -14.51 10.44 9.65
CA HIS A 324 -15.52 11.40 10.09
C HIS A 324 -16.92 10.81 10.00
N ASP A 325 -17.65 10.96 11.10
CA ASP A 325 -19.09 10.75 11.28
C ASP A 325 -19.77 12.13 11.39
N ASP A 326 -21.06 12.25 11.05
CA ASP A 326 -21.83 13.49 11.22
C ASP A 326 -21.97 13.91 12.70
N SER A 327 -21.82 12.96 13.60
CA SER A 327 -21.71 13.16 15.04
C SER A 327 -20.24 13.34 15.44
N GLY A 328 -19.94 14.43 16.15
CA GLY A 328 -18.58 14.90 16.44
C GLY A 328 -17.79 14.00 17.40
N HIS A 329 -17.36 12.84 16.92
CA HIS A 329 -16.62 11.85 17.69
C HIS A 329 -15.10 12.04 17.63
N TRP A 330 -14.43 11.55 18.67
CA TRP A 330 -12.98 11.54 18.77
C TRP A 330 -12.43 10.42 17.89
N GLN A 331 -11.27 10.63 17.29
CA GLN A 331 -10.73 9.76 16.24
C GLN A 331 -9.28 9.38 16.54
N SER A 332 -8.88 8.15 16.23
CA SER A 332 -7.51 7.65 16.36
C SER A 332 -6.90 7.41 14.98
N TYR A 333 -5.61 7.75 14.87
CA TYR A 333 -4.88 7.71 13.61
C TYR A 333 -3.47 7.19 13.84
N GLN A 334 -3.10 6.13 13.13
CA GLN A 334 -1.72 5.69 13.01
C GLN A 334 -1.33 5.52 11.55
N HIS A 335 -0.04 5.70 11.27
CA HIS A 335 0.52 5.54 9.93
C HIS A 335 1.89 4.88 10.00
N LYS A 336 2.17 4.08 9.00
CA LYS A 336 3.46 3.46 8.72
C LYS A 336 3.89 3.83 7.31
N VAL A 337 4.95 4.61 7.24
CA VAL A 337 5.57 4.99 5.97
C VAL A 337 6.92 4.32 5.86
N SER A 338 7.05 3.41 4.90
CA SER A 338 8.33 2.85 4.50
C SER A 338 9.00 3.79 3.50
N ILE A 339 10.31 3.78 3.41
CA ILE A 339 11.07 4.58 2.44
C ILE A 339 11.66 3.63 1.41
N LEU A 340 11.25 3.77 0.15
CA LEU A 340 11.93 3.18 -0.99
C LEU A 340 13.18 3.97 -1.29
N GLU A 341 14.29 3.27 -1.48
CA GLU A 341 15.59 3.88 -1.61
C GLU A 341 16.21 3.46 -2.94
N LEU A 342 16.70 4.44 -3.71
CA LEU A 342 17.30 4.18 -5.02
C LEU A 342 18.75 4.70 -5.05
N ARG A 343 19.66 3.84 -5.48
CA ARG A 343 21.10 4.13 -5.63
C ARG A 343 21.51 3.95 -7.09
N PRO A 344 21.64 5.02 -7.88
CA PRO A 344 22.22 4.93 -9.21
C PRO A 344 23.63 4.34 -9.16
N LEU A 345 24.03 3.71 -10.25
CA LEU A 345 25.40 3.26 -10.46
C LEU A 345 26.39 4.38 -10.10
N VAL A 346 27.40 4.02 -9.30
CA VAL A 346 28.49 4.91 -8.91
C VAL A 346 29.11 5.51 -10.18
N GLY A 347 28.81 6.78 -10.49
CA GLY A 347 29.29 7.41 -11.73
C GLY A 347 28.47 8.56 -12.33
N GLY A 348 27.43 9.07 -11.68
CA GLY A 348 26.67 10.25 -12.13
C GLY A 348 27.40 11.60 -12.03
N GLY A 349 28.66 11.67 -12.47
CA GLY A 349 29.47 12.89 -12.42
C GLY A 349 30.89 12.76 -12.93
N VAL A 350 31.11 12.24 -14.14
CA VAL A 350 32.27 12.67 -14.92
C VAL A 350 31.82 13.88 -15.75
N PRO A 351 32.38 15.08 -15.56
CA PRO A 351 32.16 16.18 -16.49
C PRO A 351 32.68 15.70 -17.85
N VAL A 352 31.80 15.60 -18.84
CA VAL A 352 32.24 15.55 -20.23
C VAL A 352 32.95 16.88 -20.47
N LYS A 353 34.28 16.88 -20.39
CA LYS A 353 35.08 17.95 -20.98
C LYS A 353 34.71 17.96 -22.46
N GLN A 354 33.98 18.98 -22.88
CA GLN A 354 33.97 19.37 -24.28
C GLN A 354 35.42 19.60 -24.70
N THR A 355 36.01 18.64 -25.37
CA THR A 355 37.13 18.89 -26.28
C THR A 355 36.52 19.14 -27.64
N ILE A 356 36.42 20.41 -27.99
CA ILE A 356 36.15 20.89 -29.35
C ILE A 356 37.47 20.78 -30.13
N PRO A 357 37.49 20.17 -31.33
CA PRO A 357 38.48 20.46 -32.36
C PRO A 357 38.23 21.82 -33.01
#